data_AF-A0A3B9ZI62-F1
#
_entry.id   AF-A0A3B9ZI62-F1
#
_cell.length_a   1.000
_cell.length_b   1.000
_cell.length_c   1.000
_cell.angle_alpha   90.00
_cell.angle_beta   90.00
_cell.angle_gamma   90.00
#
_symmetry.space_group_name_H-M   'P 1'
#
loop_
_entity.id
_entity.type
_entity.pdbx_description
1 polymer ?
#
loop_
_entity_poly.entity_id
_entity_poly.type
_entity_poly.pdbx_seq_one_letter_code
_entity_poly.pdbx_strand_id
1 'polypeptide(L)' 'MGKWLERKTNWLKNDNYDGGFKEKTAGRPPNDSEDYGVKFIPLRCPRCKSKNVLCYKTDFPIRYHTCQSCGWKFKSIEEK' A
#
# COMPACT_ATOMS: atom_id res chain seq x y z
N MET A 1 33.28 -16.64 19.42
CA MET A 1 32.24 -17.59 18.96
C MET A 1 30.88 -16.99 19.29
N GLY A 2 30.06 -16.66 18.30
CA GLY A 2 28.76 -16.04 18.52
C GLY A 2 27.77 -17.04 19.12
N LYS A 3 27.19 -16.73 20.28
CA LYS A 3 26.07 -17.48 20.84
C LYS A 3 24.83 -17.19 19.99
N TRP A 4 24.40 -18.16 19.20
CA TRP A 4 23.08 -18.13 18.58
C TRP A 4 22.02 -18.19 19.68
N LEU A 5 20.98 -17.34 19.58
CA LEU A 5 19.86 -17.34 20.53
C LEU A 5 19.16 -18.69 20.50
N GLU A 6 19.02 -19.31 21.69
CA GLU A 6 18.38 -20.62 21.84
C GLU A 6 16.90 -20.56 21.43
N ARG A 7 16.46 -21.53 20.62
CA ARG A 7 15.05 -21.66 20.21
C ARG A 7 14.21 -22.07 21.42
N LYS A 8 13.41 -21.15 21.96
CA LYS A 8 12.36 -21.50 22.92
C LYS A 8 11.19 -22.16 22.20
N THR A 9 10.87 -23.39 22.58
CA THR A 9 9.60 -24.05 22.24
C THR A 9 8.47 -23.32 22.95
N ASN A 10 7.34 -23.07 22.27
CA ASN A 10 6.19 -22.24 22.70
C ASN A 10 6.33 -20.70 22.59
N TRP A 11 7.15 -20.19 21.68
CA TRP A 11 7.25 -18.73 21.42
C TRP A 11 5.90 -18.05 21.07
N LEU A 12 4.88 -18.81 20.65
CA LEU A 12 3.56 -18.31 20.28
C LEU A 12 2.50 -18.49 21.39
N LYS A 13 2.78 -19.28 22.44
CA LYS A 13 1.77 -19.51 23.49
C LYS A 13 1.87 -18.42 24.54
N ASN A 14 0.95 -17.47 24.47
CA ASN A 14 0.79 -16.43 25.46
C ASN A 14 -0.07 -16.99 26.61
N ASP A 15 0.57 -17.53 27.64
CA ASP A 15 -0.10 -18.05 28.85
C ASP A 15 -0.79 -16.93 29.67
N ASN A 16 -0.70 -15.68 29.22
CA ASN A 16 -1.39 -14.50 29.75
C ASN A 16 -2.42 -13.95 28.76
N TYR A 17 -3.33 -14.79 28.25
CA TYR A 17 -4.49 -14.32 27.50
C TYR A 17 -5.55 -13.79 28.48
N ASP A 18 -5.27 -12.62 29.05
CA ASP A 18 -6.29 -11.75 29.63
C ASP A 18 -7.13 -11.22 28.46
N GLY A 19 -8.40 -11.63 28.40
CA GLY A 19 -9.36 -11.34 27.32
C GLY A 19 -9.80 -9.88 27.24
N GLY A 20 -8.99 -8.95 27.76
CA GLY A 20 -9.15 -7.52 27.54
C GLY A 20 -8.73 -7.18 26.11
N PHE A 21 -9.61 -6.50 25.37
CA PHE A 21 -9.27 -5.84 24.12
C PHE A 21 -8.09 -4.91 24.36
N LYS A 22 -6.86 -5.37 24.10
CA LYS A 22 -5.70 -4.49 24.06
C LYS A 22 -5.92 -3.55 22.88
N GLU A 23 -6.22 -2.29 23.20
CA GLU A 23 -6.23 -1.19 22.23
C GLU A 23 -5.00 -1.35 21.35
N LYS A 24 -5.23 -1.56 20.04
CA LYS A 24 -4.14 -1.62 19.07
C LYS A 24 -3.47 -0.26 19.14
N THR A 25 -2.30 -0.15 19.77
CA THR A 25 -1.47 1.05 19.74
C THR A 25 -1.37 1.50 18.30
N ALA A 26 -1.93 2.67 18.05
CA ALA A 26 -2.37 3.12 16.74
C ALA A 26 -1.21 3.26 15.76
N GLY A 27 -1.13 2.34 14.79
CA GLY A 27 -0.47 2.53 13.49
C GLY A 27 0.86 3.28 13.44
N ARG A 28 1.10 3.91 12.30
CA ARG A 28 2.20 4.87 12.11
C ARG A 28 1.87 6.13 12.92
N PRO A 29 2.84 6.77 13.62
CA PRO A 29 2.57 8.01 14.33
C PRO A 29 1.95 9.04 13.37
N PRO A 30 0.96 9.82 13.83
CA PRO A 30 0.40 10.91 13.04
C PRO A 30 1.54 11.86 12.66
N ASN A 31 1.68 12.13 11.37
CA ASN A 31 2.57 13.16 10.88
C ASN A 31 1.71 14.23 10.21
N ASP A 32 1.45 15.30 10.96
CA ASP A 32 0.61 16.42 10.55
C ASP A 32 1.38 17.48 9.77
N SER A 33 2.66 17.24 9.41
CA SER A 33 3.41 18.18 8.58
C SER A 33 2.76 18.27 7.19
N GLU A 34 2.54 19.49 6.68
CA GLU A 34 1.97 19.71 5.35
C GLU A 34 2.79 19.04 4.23
N ASP A 35 4.11 18.87 4.45
CA ASP A 35 5.05 18.21 3.54
C ASP A 35 4.99 16.67 3.57
N TYR A 36 4.20 16.08 4.47
CA TYR A 36 4.10 14.62 4.60
C TYR A 36 3.19 13.99 3.55
N GLY A 37 2.14 14.72 3.15
CA GLY A 37 1.12 14.24 2.22
C GLY A 37 1.31 14.80 0.81
N VAL A 38 1.41 13.93 -0.18
CA VAL A 38 1.31 14.35 -1.59
C VAL A 38 -0.16 14.37 -2.03
N LYS A 39 -0.56 15.37 -2.83
CA LYS A 39 -1.89 15.39 -3.46
C LYS A 39 -2.03 14.16 -4.35
N PHE A 40 -2.91 13.23 -3.98
CA PHE A 40 -3.26 12.12 -4.83
C PHE A 40 -4.07 12.63 -6.03
N ILE A 41 -3.50 12.55 -7.23
CA ILE A 41 -4.22 12.83 -8.47
C ILE A 41 -4.83 11.51 -8.96
N PRO A 42 -6.16 11.31 -8.81
CA PRO A 42 -6.79 10.05 -9.19
C PRO A 42 -6.77 9.87 -10.71
N LEU A 43 -6.05 8.86 -11.18
CA LEU A 43 -6.09 8.44 -12.57
C LEU A 43 -7.50 7.95 -12.94
N ARG A 44 -8.05 8.44 -14.05
CA ARG A 44 -9.36 8.00 -14.56
C ARG A 44 -9.23 7.51 -15.99
N CYS A 45 -10.03 6.50 -16.33
CA CYS A 45 -10.15 6.07 -17.71
C CYS A 45 -10.64 7.24 -18.59
N PRO A 46 -9.95 7.56 -19.69
CA PRO A 46 -10.35 8.67 -20.56
C PRO A 46 -11.74 8.47 -21.19
N ARG A 47 -12.15 7.22 -21.39
CA ARG A 47 -13.40 6.83 -22.07
C ARG A 47 -14.61 6.75 -21.13
N CYS A 48 -14.55 5.92 -20.08
CA CYS A 48 -15.69 5.70 -19.18
C CYS A 48 -15.58 6.44 -17.83
N LYS A 49 -14.50 7.19 -17.62
CA LYS A 49 -14.19 7.93 -16.37
C LYS A 49 -14.09 7.08 -15.10
N SER A 50 -14.15 5.75 -15.22
CA SER A 50 -13.93 4.82 -14.11
C SER A 50 -12.55 5.01 -13.48
N LYS A 51 -12.49 4.87 -12.16
CA LYS A 51 -11.26 4.83 -11.36
C LYS A 51 -10.64 3.43 -11.31
N ASN A 52 -11.35 2.41 -11.79
CA ASN A 52 -10.87 1.03 -11.81
C ASN A 52 -9.91 0.83 -12.99
N VAL A 53 -8.65 1.18 -12.78
CA VAL A 53 -7.58 1.19 -13.78
C VAL A 53 -6.39 0.40 -13.25
N LEU A 54 -5.92 -0.57 -14.03
CA LEU A 54 -4.74 -1.40 -13.74
C LEU A 54 -3.54 -0.92 -14.56
N CYS A 55 -2.43 -0.62 -13.91
CA CYS A 55 -1.14 -0.43 -14.58
C CYS A 55 -0.52 -1.80 -14.89
N TYR A 56 -0.25 -2.10 -16.16
CA TYR A 56 0.29 -3.41 -16.58
C TYR A 56 1.73 -3.36 -17.10
N LYS A 57 2.23 -2.17 -17.43
CA LYS A 57 3.63 -1.96 -17.83
C LYS A 57 4.04 -0.54 -17.45
N THR A 58 5.28 -0.40 -17.00
CA THR A 58 5.93 0.88 -16.75
C THR A 58 7.19 0.96 -17.60
N ASP A 59 7.33 2.05 -18.35
CA ASP A 59 8.49 2.37 -19.18
C ASP A 59 8.76 3.87 -19.04
N PHE A 60 9.47 4.24 -17.98
CA PHE A 60 9.55 5.64 -17.52
C PHE A 60 9.99 6.60 -18.65
N PRO A 61 9.30 7.74 -18.85
CA PRO A 61 8.28 8.35 -17.98
C PRO A 61 6.83 7.91 -18.27
N ILE A 62 6.62 6.87 -19.07
CA ILE A 62 5.29 6.43 -19.52
C ILE A 62 4.81 5.24 -18.68
N ARG A 63 3.55 5.30 -18.22
CA ARG A 63 2.84 4.15 -17.64
C ARG A 63 1.70 3.71 -18.55
N TYR A 64 1.54 2.41 -18.71
CA TYR A 64 0.52 1.80 -19.54
C TYR A 64 -0.57 1.18 -18.68
N HIS A 65 -1.81 1.50 -19.02
CA HIS A 65 -2.98 1.22 -18.20
C HIS A 65 -4.06 0.50 -19.00
N THR A 66 -4.79 -0.38 -18.32
CA THR A 66 -6.03 -0.99 -18.83
C THR A 66 -7.16 -0.65 -17.86
N CYS A 67 -8.26 -0.08 -18.37
CA CYS A 67 -9.46 0.12 -17.57
C CYS A 67 -10.19 -1.21 -17.38
N GLN A 68 -10.41 -1.61 -16.14
CA GLN A 68 -11.11 -2.85 -15.80
C GLN A 68 -12.63 -2.77 -16.01
N SER A 69 -13.19 -1.55 -16.09
CA SER A 69 -14.63 -1.37 -16.32
C SER A 69 -15.02 -1.44 -17.81
N CYS A 70 -14.20 -0.93 -18.72
CA CYS A 70 -14.53 -0.88 -20.16
C CYS A 70 -13.49 -1.54 -21.08
N GLY A 71 -12.42 -2.13 -20.51
CA GLY A 71 -11.35 -2.80 -21.25
C GLY A 71 -10.40 -1.87 -22.02
N TRP A 72 -10.63 -0.55 -22.00
CA TRP A 72 -9.83 0.39 -22.79
C TRP A 72 -8.39 0.50 -22.29
N LYS A 73 -7.43 0.41 -23.22
CA LYS A 73 -6.00 0.61 -22.95
C LYS A 73 -5.60 2.05 -23.24
N PHE A 74 -4.85 2.66 -22.34
CA PHE A 74 -4.35 4.02 -22.48
C PHE A 74 -3.03 4.20 -21.74
N LYS A 75 -2.34 5.32 -21.99
CA LYS A 75 -1.07 5.65 -21.36
C LYS A 75 -1.18 6.94 -20.53
N SER A 76 -0.42 7.03 -19.45
CA SER A 76 -0.17 8.28 -18.72
C SER A 76 1.31 8.63 -18.82
N ILE A 77 1.59 9.93 -18.92
CA ILE A 77 2.96 10.46 -18.94
C ILE A 77 3.18 11.10 -17.57
N GLU A 78 4.22 10.68 -16.86
CA GLU A 78 4.65 11.31 -15.60
C GLU A 78 5.62 12.45 -15.95
N GLU A 79 5.09 13.68 -16.05
CA GLU A 79 5.90 14.90 -16.19
C GLU A 79 6.43 15.33 -14.81
N LYS A 80 7.64 15.92 -14.80
CA LYS A 80 8.30 16.46 -13.59
C LYS A 80 7.87 17.88 -13.29
#